data_AF-A0A6N7III4-F1
#
_entry.id   AF-A0A6N7III4-F1
#
_cell.length_a   1.000
_cell.length_b   1.000
_cell.length_c   1.000
_cell.angle_alpha   90.00
_cell.angle_beta   90.00
_cell.angle_gamma   90.00
#
_symmetry.space_group_name_H-M   'P 1'
#
loop_
_entity.id
_entity.type
_entity.pdbx_description
1 polymer ?
#
loop_
_entity_poly.entity_id
_entity_poly.type
_entity_poly.pdbx_seq_one_letter_code
_entity_poly.pdbx_strand_id
1 'polypeptide(L)'
;MSTALPPRSEDIFRHLEDLRTRSYEGVHDWEGKLDLFRRAMALLDPVVRRIMDETNRTFLDDTGGVNHRVGEDRDGGAWAHWELSWPAQREATARDGGRVQPIQVIATFPRGAPHPHLSASIGGMWPCQITDEADAGRQEPVIGAIVETELHQRIFDGRWQVIPAFTRRHEPA
;
A
#
# COMPACT_ATOMS: atom_id res chain seq x y z
N MET A 1 -21.89 -26.99 4.70
CA MET A 1 -21.30 -25.64 4.80
C MET A 1 -19.79 -25.81 4.68
N SER A 2 -19.14 -25.15 3.73
CA SER A 2 -17.68 -25.26 3.57
C SER A 2 -17.00 -24.76 4.84
N THR A 3 -16.12 -25.59 5.40
CA THR A 3 -15.26 -25.32 6.56
C THR A 3 -13.98 -24.55 6.18
N ALA A 4 -13.86 -24.10 4.93
CA ALA A 4 -12.74 -23.29 4.48
C ALA A 4 -12.79 -21.92 5.17
N LEU A 5 -11.66 -21.54 5.78
CA LEU A 5 -11.48 -20.21 6.35
C LEU A 5 -11.66 -19.14 5.26
N PRO A 6 -12.13 -17.93 5.60
CA PRO A 6 -12.06 -16.80 4.67
C PRO A 6 -10.63 -16.65 4.14
N PRO A 7 -10.41 -16.36 2.84
CA PRO A 7 -9.09 -16.42 2.25
C PRO A 7 -8.02 -15.57 2.97
N ARG A 8 -8.39 -14.40 3.49
CA ARG A 8 -7.47 -13.52 4.24
C ARG A 8 -7.13 -14.05 5.65
N SER A 9 -7.94 -14.94 6.21
CA SER A 9 -7.61 -15.61 7.47
C SER A 9 -6.45 -16.58 7.32
N GLU A 10 -6.26 -17.18 6.14
CA GLU A 10 -5.11 -18.02 5.83
C GLU A 10 -3.81 -17.21 5.90
N ASP A 11 -3.78 -16.02 5.32
CA ASP A 11 -2.61 -15.11 5.38
C ASP A 11 -2.21 -14.78 6.83
N ILE A 12 -3.18 -14.64 7.73
CA ILE A 12 -2.89 -14.44 9.16
C ILE A 12 -2.25 -15.69 9.76
N PHE A 13 -2.73 -16.89 9.45
CA PHE A 13 -2.10 -18.11 9.95
C PHE A 13 -0.69 -18.33 9.36
N ARG A 14 -0.46 -18.02 8.08
CA ARG A 14 0.90 -18.04 7.48
C ARG A 14 1.83 -17.03 8.16
N HIS A 15 1.33 -15.83 8.46
CA HIS A 15 2.06 -14.85 9.28
C HIS A 15 2.44 -15.35 10.67
N LEU A 16 1.51 -16.01 11.37
CA LEU A 16 1.82 -16.61 12.67
C LEU A 16 2.85 -17.73 12.56
N GLU A 17 2.81 -18.51 11.48
CA GLU A 17 3.78 -19.57 11.21
C GLU A 17 5.18 -19.01 10.93
N ASP A 18 5.28 -17.91 10.17
CA ASP A 18 6.53 -17.19 9.96
C ASP A 18 7.12 -16.66 11.27
N LEU A 19 6.28 -16.14 12.18
CA LEU A 19 6.74 -15.72 13.51
C LEU A 19 7.27 -16.92 14.31
N ARG A 20 6.54 -18.04 14.29
CA ARG A 20 6.89 -19.26 15.03
C ARG A 20 8.20 -19.87 14.55
N THR A 21 8.46 -19.83 13.24
CA THR A 21 9.61 -20.47 12.58
C THR A 21 10.75 -19.50 12.25
N ARG A 22 10.52 -18.20 12.45
CA ARG A 22 11.39 -17.10 11.98
C ARG A 22 11.69 -17.18 10.48
N SER A 23 10.73 -17.66 9.69
CA SER A 23 10.82 -17.74 8.23
C SER A 23 9.98 -16.64 7.56
N TYR A 24 10.05 -16.56 6.23
CA TYR A 24 9.06 -15.88 5.39
C TYR A 24 8.57 -16.92 4.38
N GLU A 25 7.34 -17.38 4.54
CA GLU A 25 6.74 -18.45 3.73
C GLU A 25 7.63 -19.69 3.65
N GLY A 26 8.22 -20.06 4.80
CA GLY A 26 9.13 -21.22 4.92
C GLY A 26 10.58 -20.96 4.49
N VAL A 27 10.91 -19.78 3.96
CA VAL A 27 12.29 -19.41 3.60
C VAL A 27 13.01 -18.82 4.82
N HIS A 28 14.23 -19.27 5.11
CA HIS A 28 14.94 -18.90 6.35
C HIS A 28 16.12 -17.96 6.14
N ASP A 29 16.88 -18.12 5.06
CA ASP A 29 18.02 -17.26 4.75
C ASP A 29 17.58 -15.92 4.16
N TRP A 30 18.37 -14.88 4.39
CA TRP A 30 18.00 -13.52 4.00
C TRP A 30 17.89 -13.33 2.49
N GLU A 31 18.76 -13.98 1.71
CA GLU A 31 18.79 -13.84 0.26
C GLU A 31 17.51 -14.42 -0.37
N GLY A 32 17.13 -15.63 0.02
CA GLY A 32 15.88 -16.26 -0.42
C GLY A 32 14.64 -15.48 0.03
N LYS A 33 14.65 -14.93 1.24
CA LYS A 33 13.56 -14.06 1.73
C LYS A 33 13.43 -12.80 0.88
N LEU A 34 14.56 -12.18 0.53
CA LEU A 34 14.60 -10.98 -0.29
C LEU A 34 14.12 -11.25 -1.73
N ASP A 35 14.49 -12.40 -2.30
CA ASP A 35 13.99 -12.82 -3.61
C ASP A 35 12.50 -13.14 -3.59
N LEU A 36 11.99 -13.68 -2.49
CA LEU A 36 10.55 -13.83 -2.30
C LEU A 36 9.84 -12.47 -2.22
N PHE A 37 10.39 -11.52 -1.44
CA PHE A 37 9.85 -10.17 -1.36
C PHE A 37 9.80 -9.46 -2.72
N ARG A 38 10.88 -9.52 -3.50
CA ARG A 38 10.92 -8.92 -4.85
C ARG A 38 9.85 -9.50 -5.77
N ARG A 39 9.63 -10.82 -5.73
CA ARG A 39 8.54 -11.49 -6.47
C ARG A 39 7.17 -11.05 -5.97
N ALA A 40 6.97 -10.98 -4.65
CA ALA A 40 5.75 -10.49 -4.04
C ALA A 40 5.39 -9.07 -4.53
N MET A 41 6.37 -8.16 -4.61
CA MET A 41 6.14 -6.79 -5.10
C MET A 41 5.75 -6.74 -6.57
N ALA A 42 6.34 -7.60 -7.41
CA ALA A 42 5.96 -7.71 -8.82
C ALA A 42 4.51 -8.23 -8.99
N LEU A 43 4.08 -9.18 -8.16
CA LEU A 43 2.72 -9.70 -8.14
C LEU A 43 1.70 -8.69 -7.58
N LEU A 44 2.13 -7.86 -6.62
CA LEU A 44 1.27 -6.88 -5.97
C LEU A 44 1.08 -5.59 -6.79
N ASP A 45 2.06 -5.20 -7.61
CA ASP A 45 2.02 -3.95 -8.40
C ASP A 45 0.73 -3.78 -9.24
N PRO A 46 0.24 -4.79 -9.99
CA PRO A 46 -1.01 -4.68 -10.74
C PRO A 46 -2.23 -4.43 -9.84
N VAL A 47 -2.27 -5.02 -8.64
CA VAL A 47 -3.38 -4.84 -7.68
C VAL A 47 -3.38 -3.42 -7.12
N VAL A 48 -2.22 -2.92 -6.72
CA VAL A 48 -2.08 -1.55 -6.17
C VAL A 48 -2.41 -0.51 -7.23
N ARG A 49 -1.89 -0.67 -8.45
CA ARG A 49 -2.18 0.24 -9.57
C ARG A 49 -3.67 0.30 -9.88
N ARG A 50 -4.35 -0.86 -9.97
CA ARG A 50 -5.79 -0.89 -10.22
C ARG A 50 -6.57 -0.09 -9.18
N ILE A 51 -6.30 -0.28 -7.90
CA ILE A 51 -7.01 0.42 -6.82
C ILE A 51 -6.69 1.92 -6.82
N MET A 52 -5.43 2.30 -7.09
CA MET A 52 -5.05 3.70 -7.24
C MET A 52 -5.69 4.36 -8.46
N ASP A 53 -5.79 3.66 -9.60
CA ASP A 53 -6.44 4.15 -10.81
C ASP A 53 -7.95 4.29 -10.62
N GLU A 54 -8.60 3.36 -9.92
CA GLU A 54 -10.00 3.48 -9.51
C GLU A 54 -10.23 4.69 -8.60
N THR A 55 -9.32 4.92 -7.64
CA THR A 55 -9.33 6.10 -6.76
C THR A 55 -9.14 7.39 -7.56
N ASN A 56 -8.19 7.39 -8.50
CA ASN A 56 -7.90 8.52 -9.38
C ASN A 56 -9.14 8.93 -10.21
N ARG A 57 -9.78 7.96 -10.85
CA ARG A 57 -10.98 8.18 -11.65
C ARG A 57 -12.16 8.67 -10.80
N THR A 58 -12.31 8.13 -9.60
CA THR A 58 -13.47 8.40 -8.73
C THR A 58 -13.38 9.77 -8.06
N PHE A 59 -12.19 10.15 -7.57
CA PHE A 59 -12.01 11.31 -6.69
C PHE A 59 -11.14 12.43 -7.28
N LEU A 60 -10.23 12.08 -8.19
CA LEU A 60 -9.16 12.97 -8.64
C LEU A 60 -9.29 13.38 -10.11
N ASP A 61 -10.44 13.09 -10.73
CA ASP A 61 -10.78 13.48 -12.11
C ASP A 61 -9.77 12.99 -13.15
N ASP A 62 -9.18 11.81 -12.92
CA ASP A 62 -8.10 11.24 -13.75
C ASP A 62 -6.85 12.15 -13.88
N THR A 63 -6.66 13.11 -12.95
CA THR A 63 -5.51 14.03 -12.97
C THR A 63 -4.29 13.51 -12.20
N GLY A 64 -4.46 12.41 -11.46
CA GLY A 64 -3.41 11.76 -10.69
C GLY A 64 -2.49 10.89 -11.55
N GLY A 65 -1.25 10.74 -11.08
CA GLY A 65 -0.27 9.82 -11.63
C GLY A 65 0.27 8.88 -10.54
N VAL A 66 0.40 7.60 -10.88
CA VAL A 66 0.95 6.55 -10.00
C VAL A 66 2.43 6.36 -10.28
N ASN A 67 3.26 6.64 -9.28
CA ASN A 67 4.69 6.31 -9.28
C ASN A 67 4.93 5.06 -8.42
N HIS A 68 5.78 4.14 -8.88
CA HIS A 68 6.21 2.97 -8.12
C HIS A 68 7.73 2.98 -8.05
N ARG A 69 8.27 2.87 -6.83
CA ARG A 69 9.70 2.79 -6.56
C ARG A 69 9.98 1.58 -5.69
N VAL A 70 11.11 0.94 -5.94
CA VAL A 70 11.66 -0.11 -5.08
C VAL A 70 13.08 0.29 -4.68
N GLY A 71 13.52 -0.18 -3.53
CA GLY A 71 14.87 0.09 -3.07
C GLY A 71 15.28 -0.74 -1.89
N GLU A 72 16.50 -0.45 -1.44
CA GLU A 72 17.11 -1.07 -0.28
C GLU A 72 17.45 0.03 0.74
N ASP A 73 17.29 -0.29 2.02
CA ASP A 73 17.68 0.59 3.12
C ASP A 73 19.18 0.50 3.38
N ARG A 74 19.74 1.52 4.03
CA ARG A 74 21.16 1.54 4.42
C ARG A 74 21.56 0.36 5.29
N ASP A 75 20.62 -0.16 6.07
CA ASP A 75 20.81 -1.30 6.97
C ASP A 75 20.58 -2.65 6.26
N GLY A 76 20.43 -2.65 4.94
CA GLY A 76 20.24 -3.85 4.11
C GLY A 76 18.82 -4.41 4.12
N GLY A 77 17.83 -3.62 4.56
CA GLY A 77 16.40 -3.91 4.36
C GLY A 77 15.96 -3.61 2.93
N ALA A 78 14.73 -3.94 2.58
CA ALA A 78 14.15 -3.65 1.28
C ALA A 78 12.76 -3.02 1.40
N TRP A 79 12.35 -2.27 0.38
CA TRP A 79 11.05 -1.60 0.36
C TRP A 79 10.51 -1.45 -1.05
N ALA A 80 9.19 -1.28 -1.13
CA ALA A 80 8.47 -0.84 -2.33
C ALA A 80 7.43 0.21 -1.94
N HIS A 81 7.34 1.28 -2.71
CA HIS A 81 6.47 2.42 -2.45
C HIS A 81 5.68 2.74 -3.71
N TRP A 82 4.36 2.79 -3.58
CA TRP A 82 3.46 3.33 -4.59
C TRP A 82 2.93 4.67 -4.10
N GLU A 83 2.94 5.67 -4.99
CA GLU A 83 2.48 7.02 -4.71
C GLU A 83 1.49 7.48 -5.77
N LEU A 84 0.29 7.87 -5.36
CA LEU A 84 -0.69 8.55 -6.21
C LEU A 84 -0.67 10.06 -5.88
N SER A 85 -0.16 10.86 -6.81
CA SER A 85 -0.06 12.33 -6.68
C SER A 85 -0.85 13.04 -7.79
N TRP A 86 -1.51 14.14 -7.45
CA TRP A 86 -2.32 14.94 -8.37
C TRP A 86 -2.14 16.45 -8.14
N PRO A 87 -2.51 17.33 -9.11
CA PRO A 87 -2.22 18.77 -9.04
C PRO A 87 -2.75 19.46 -7.78
N ALA A 88 -4.03 19.31 -7.46
CA ALA A 88 -4.65 19.97 -6.30
C ALA A 88 -3.96 19.60 -4.97
N GLN A 89 -3.49 18.35 -4.82
CA GLN A 89 -2.68 17.93 -3.67
C GLN A 89 -1.30 18.60 -3.64
N ARG A 90 -0.62 18.74 -4.78
CA ARG A 90 0.72 19.34 -4.84
C ARG A 90 0.70 20.84 -4.56
N GLU A 91 -0.39 21.51 -4.91
CA GLU A 91 -0.60 22.95 -4.73
C GLU A 91 -1.12 23.29 -3.32
N ALA A 92 -1.73 22.33 -2.63
CA ALA A 92 -2.27 22.54 -1.29
C ALA A 92 -1.19 22.63 -0.20
N THR A 93 -1.40 23.56 0.73
CA THR A 93 -0.64 23.66 1.98
C THR A 93 -1.30 22.81 3.05
N ALA A 94 -0.52 21.92 3.67
CA ALA A 94 -0.99 21.10 4.78
C ALA A 94 -1.22 21.95 6.05
N ARG A 95 -2.00 21.42 6.99
CA ARG A 95 -2.30 22.09 8.27
C ARG A 95 -1.08 22.52 9.08
N ASP A 96 0.03 21.82 8.95
CA ASP A 96 1.30 22.11 9.62
C ASP A 96 2.17 23.16 8.89
N GLY A 97 1.67 23.72 7.78
CA GLY A 97 2.40 24.65 6.91
C GLY A 97 3.27 23.98 5.85
N GLY A 98 3.32 22.64 5.83
CA GLY A 98 4.02 21.85 4.82
C GLY A 98 3.22 21.65 3.54
N ARG A 99 3.63 20.64 2.75
CA ARG A 99 2.87 20.18 1.57
C ARG A 99 2.00 19.00 1.96
N VAL A 100 0.78 18.94 1.43
CA VAL A 100 -0.04 17.74 1.48
C VAL A 100 0.73 16.63 0.74
N GLN A 101 0.87 15.45 1.35
CA GLN A 101 1.61 14.33 0.75
C GLN A 101 0.78 13.62 -0.34
N PRO A 102 1.37 12.78 -1.22
CA PRO A 102 0.59 11.90 -2.09
C PRO A 102 -0.08 10.77 -1.28
N ILE A 103 -1.04 10.04 -1.85
CA ILE A 103 -1.52 8.78 -1.27
C ILE A 103 -0.40 7.72 -1.38
N GLN A 104 -0.12 6.98 -0.31
CA GLN A 104 0.98 6.01 -0.29
C GLN A 104 0.55 4.59 0.10
N VAL A 105 0.99 3.60 -0.67
CA VAL A 105 1.03 2.19 -0.25
C VAL A 105 2.50 1.83 -0.10
N ILE A 106 2.86 1.31 1.07
CA ILE A 106 4.24 1.05 1.43
C ILE A 106 4.38 -0.43 1.77
N ALA A 107 5.38 -1.10 1.20
CA ALA A 107 5.83 -2.41 1.61
C ALA A 107 7.23 -2.28 2.19
N THR A 108 7.44 -2.77 3.41
CA THR A 108 8.75 -2.72 4.09
C THR A 108 9.19 -4.10 4.51
N PHE A 109 10.47 -4.38 4.29
CA PHE A 109 11.15 -5.58 4.76
C PHE A 109 12.45 -5.22 5.49
N PRO A 110 12.38 -4.87 6.78
CA PRO A 110 13.56 -4.58 7.57
C PRO A 110 14.52 -5.77 7.63
N ARG A 111 15.83 -5.51 7.58
CA ARG A 111 16.84 -6.56 7.72
C ARG A 111 16.67 -7.30 9.05
N GLY A 112 16.54 -8.63 8.97
CA GLY A 112 16.42 -9.49 10.14
C GLY A 112 14.98 -9.68 10.65
N ALA A 113 14.00 -9.02 10.04
CA ALA A 113 12.59 -9.33 10.26
C ALA A 113 12.25 -10.75 9.74
N PRO A 114 11.27 -11.45 10.34
CA PRO A 114 10.79 -12.71 9.81
C PRO A 114 10.24 -12.55 8.39
N HIS A 115 9.36 -11.57 8.18
CA HIS A 115 8.63 -11.30 6.92
C HIS A 115 8.37 -9.79 6.72
N PRO A 116 8.01 -9.37 5.49
CA PRO A 116 7.60 -8.01 5.15
C PRO A 116 6.18 -7.63 5.61
N HIS A 117 5.90 -6.34 5.62
CA HIS A 117 4.58 -5.78 5.93
C HIS A 117 4.15 -4.72 4.91
N LEU A 118 2.83 -4.54 4.78
CA LEU A 118 2.17 -3.46 4.05
C LEU A 118 1.69 -2.39 5.05
N SER A 119 1.79 -1.11 4.69
CA SER A 119 1.32 0.00 5.52
C SER A 119 0.91 1.23 4.70
N ALA A 120 0.18 2.13 5.36
CA ALA A 120 0.03 3.52 4.96
C ALA A 120 1.24 4.33 5.47
N SER A 121 1.39 5.57 4.99
CA SER A 121 2.39 6.52 5.51
C SER A 121 2.13 6.92 6.96
N ILE A 122 0.86 6.86 7.39
CA ILE A 122 0.42 7.26 8.73
C ILE A 122 0.11 6.11 9.67
N GLY A 123 0.24 4.86 9.23
CA GLY A 123 0.07 3.72 10.12
C GLY A 123 -0.35 2.41 9.46
N GLY A 124 -0.63 1.45 10.34
CA GLY A 124 -0.86 0.05 9.97
C GLY A 124 0.43 -0.73 9.76
N MET A 125 0.33 -2.05 9.85
CA MET A 125 1.39 -3.04 9.57
C MET A 125 0.69 -4.37 9.27
N TRP A 126 0.17 -4.51 8.05
CA TRP A 126 -0.49 -5.74 7.62
C TRP A 126 0.54 -6.75 7.12
N PRO A 127 0.37 -8.06 7.38
CA PRO A 127 1.28 -9.07 6.82
C PRO A 127 1.30 -9.04 5.29
N CYS A 128 2.49 -9.16 4.70
CA CYS A 128 2.66 -9.23 3.25
C CYS A 128 2.88 -10.70 2.81
N GLN A 129 1.81 -11.49 2.88
CA GLN A 129 1.81 -12.90 2.54
C GLN A 129 1.42 -13.11 1.08
N ILE A 130 2.42 -13.02 0.21
CA ILE A 130 2.27 -13.06 -1.24
C ILE A 130 3.34 -13.96 -1.86
N THR A 131 2.91 -15.09 -2.39
CA THR A 131 3.76 -16.03 -3.12
C THR A 131 3.31 -16.25 -4.57
N ASP A 132 2.04 -15.93 -4.86
CA ASP A 132 1.42 -16.05 -6.18
C ASP A 132 0.38 -14.94 -6.45
N GLU A 133 -0.25 -15.00 -7.62
CA GLU A 133 -1.28 -14.03 -8.04
C GLU A 133 -2.55 -14.10 -7.19
N ALA A 134 -2.90 -15.29 -6.69
CA ALA A 134 -4.08 -15.46 -5.85
C ALA A 134 -3.87 -14.77 -4.50
N ASP A 135 -2.69 -14.93 -3.91
CA ASP A 135 -2.27 -14.23 -2.70
C ASP A 135 -2.30 -12.71 -2.88
N ALA A 136 -1.76 -12.21 -4.01
CA ALA A 136 -1.80 -10.78 -4.33
C ALA A 136 -3.23 -10.26 -4.43
N GLY A 137 -4.12 -11.01 -5.09
CA GLY A 137 -5.54 -10.69 -5.17
C GLY A 137 -6.22 -10.63 -3.81
N ARG A 138 -5.86 -11.51 -2.86
CA ARG A 138 -6.39 -11.47 -1.49
C ARG A 138 -6.01 -10.21 -0.71
N GLN A 139 -4.96 -9.50 -1.13
CA GLN A 139 -4.56 -8.24 -0.50
C GLN A 139 -5.43 -7.04 -0.92
N GLU A 140 -6.31 -7.17 -1.92
CA GLU A 140 -7.16 -6.07 -2.39
C GLU A 140 -7.90 -5.33 -1.28
N PRO A 141 -8.57 -5.99 -0.30
CA PRO A 141 -9.21 -5.28 0.80
C PRO A 141 -8.24 -4.53 1.73
N VAL A 142 -7.00 -5.02 1.88
CA VAL A 142 -5.94 -4.34 2.65
C VAL A 142 -5.49 -3.10 1.91
N ILE A 143 -5.19 -3.23 0.62
CA ILE A 143 -4.75 -2.10 -0.20
C ILE A 143 -5.84 -1.03 -0.28
N GLY A 144 -7.10 -1.43 -0.45
CA GLY A 144 -8.25 -0.52 -0.39
C GLY A 144 -8.30 0.25 0.94
N ALA A 145 -8.15 -0.44 2.07
CA ALA A 145 -8.13 0.20 3.38
C ALA A 145 -6.95 1.16 3.56
N ILE A 146 -5.76 0.82 3.03
CA ILE A 146 -4.58 1.69 3.03
C ILE A 146 -4.85 2.95 2.20
N VAL A 147 -5.33 2.78 0.97
CA VAL A 147 -5.62 3.89 0.05
C VAL A 147 -6.71 4.82 0.60
N GLU A 148 -7.76 4.28 1.21
CA GLU A 148 -8.81 5.08 1.85
C GLU A 148 -8.27 5.83 3.08
N THR A 149 -7.45 5.17 3.90
CA THR A 149 -6.78 5.79 5.05
C THR A 149 -5.94 6.99 4.61
N GLU A 150 -5.13 6.82 3.57
CA GLU A 150 -4.32 7.87 2.99
C GLU A 150 -5.16 8.99 2.38
N LEU A 151 -6.18 8.66 1.58
CA LEU A 151 -7.10 9.63 0.98
C LEU A 151 -7.73 10.52 2.05
N HIS A 152 -8.28 9.91 3.10
CA HIS A 152 -8.88 10.62 4.21
C HIS A 152 -7.85 11.49 4.94
N GLN A 153 -6.62 11.01 5.12
CA GLN A 153 -5.54 11.81 5.68
C GLN A 153 -5.21 13.03 4.82
N ARG A 154 -5.15 12.89 3.48
CA ARG A 154 -4.92 14.03 2.59
C ARG A 154 -6.03 15.07 2.68
N ILE A 155 -7.28 14.65 2.85
CA ILE A 155 -8.43 15.54 3.10
C ILE A 155 -8.28 16.24 4.45
N PHE A 156 -7.84 15.51 5.49
CA PHE A 156 -7.59 16.11 6.78
C PHE A 156 -6.51 17.20 6.70
N ASP A 157 -5.38 16.89 6.06
CA ASP A 157 -4.23 17.79 5.94
C ASP A 157 -4.48 18.97 5.00
N GLY A 158 -5.06 18.73 3.84
CA GLY A 158 -5.23 19.70 2.75
C GLY A 158 -6.62 20.32 2.63
N ARG A 159 -7.58 19.88 3.46
CA ARG A 159 -9.01 20.22 3.38
C ARG A 159 -9.67 19.62 2.13
N TRP A 160 -10.97 19.86 1.98
CA TRP A 160 -11.78 19.23 0.92
C TRP A 160 -11.38 19.63 -0.50
N GLN A 161 -10.73 20.79 -0.69
CA GLN A 161 -10.31 21.31 -1.99
C GLN A 161 -9.28 20.41 -2.69
N VAL A 162 -8.59 19.54 -1.95
CA VAL A 162 -7.69 18.55 -2.56
C VAL A 162 -8.44 17.47 -3.33
N ILE A 163 -9.76 17.42 -3.33
CA ILE A 163 -10.57 16.44 -4.07
C ILE A 163 -11.29 17.13 -5.25
N PRO A 164 -10.70 17.11 -6.46
CA PRO A 164 -11.27 17.73 -7.66
C PRO A 164 -12.71 17.32 -7.94
N ALA A 165 -13.03 16.03 -7.79
CA ALA A 165 -14.38 15.52 -8.05
C ALA A 165 -15.44 16.17 -7.15
N PHE A 166 -15.07 16.56 -5.93
CA PHE A 166 -15.98 17.26 -5.02
C PHE A 166 -16.12 18.73 -5.41
N THR A 167 -15.00 19.42 -5.64
CA THR A 167 -14.97 20.84 -6.05
C THR A 167 -15.77 21.07 -7.33
N ARG A 168 -15.55 20.26 -8.37
CA ARG A 168 -16.26 20.34 -9.66
C ARG A 168 -17.79 20.15 -9.54
N ARG A 169 -18.26 19.40 -8.54
CA ARG A 169 -19.69 19.20 -8.30
C ARG A 169 -20.36 20.38 -7.58
N HIS A 170 -19.58 21.26 -6.96
CA HIS A 170 -20.10 22.27 -6.03
C HIS A 170 -19.65 23.70 -6.34
N GLU A 171 -18.70 23.91 -7.25
CA GLU A 171 -18.35 25.24 -7.76
C GLU A 171 -19.03 25.45 -9.13
N PRO A 172 -19.81 26.54 -9.32
CA PRO A 172 -20.39 26.86 -10.62
C PRO A 172 -19.27 27.24 -11.61
N ALA A 173 -19.47 26.85 -12.87
CA ALA A 173 -18.60 27.17 -14.01
C ALA A 173 -18.47 28.69 -14.26
#